data_AF-A0A7Y1SWB5-F1
#
_entry.id   AF-A0A7Y1SWB5-F1
#
_cell.length_a   1.000
_cell.length_b   1.000
_cell.length_c   1.000
_cell.angle_alpha   90.00
_cell.angle_beta   90.00
_cell.angle_gamma   90.00
#
_symmetry.space_group_name_H-M   'P 1'
#
loop_
_entity.id
_entity.type
_entity.pdbx_description
1 polymer ?
#
loop_
_entity_poly.entity_id
_entity_poly.type
_entity_poly.pdbx_seq_one_letter_code
_entity_poly.pdbx_strand_id
1 'polypeptide(L)'
;MKSTMRLLVFLAGLALLVAACSDTPAEETTTTSTEAPGTETTATTEAPDPGTSFEGAVLDAGGCDYGGKLNTLTALDENTVEFVLCKPDPAFLAEIAFGVFGIQPAEHLEATGGAPLDNPIGTGPYSLDSWNRGD
;
A
#
# COMPACT_ATOMS: atom_id res chain seq x y z
N MET A 1 41.65 -28.40 12.18
CA MET A 1 41.59 -26.94 12.40
C MET A 1 40.28 -26.32 11.89
N LYS A 2 39.78 -26.63 10.68
CA LYS A 2 38.48 -26.10 10.20
C LYS A 2 37.24 -26.72 10.89
N SER A 3 37.31 -27.98 11.33
CA SER A 3 36.20 -28.65 12.03
C SER A 3 36.02 -28.16 13.48
N THR A 4 37.11 -27.90 14.19
CA THR A 4 37.10 -27.33 15.56
C THR A 4 36.60 -25.89 15.59
N MET A 5 36.81 -25.11 14.51
CA MET A 5 36.26 -23.75 14.38
C MET A 5 34.74 -23.76 14.20
N ARG A 6 34.18 -24.76 13.49
CA ARG A 6 32.72 -24.90 13.32
C ARG A 6 32.03 -25.30 14.62
N LEU A 7 32.67 -26.11 15.46
CA LEU A 7 32.13 -26.52 16.76
C LEU A 7 32.10 -25.36 17.79
N LEU A 8 33.09 -24.46 17.75
CA LEU A 8 33.16 -23.27 18.62
C LEU A 8 32.12 -22.20 18.24
N VAL A 9 31.80 -22.04 16.95
CA VAL A 9 30.76 -21.10 16.49
C VAL A 9 29.35 -21.58 16.86
N PHE A 10 29.10 -22.90 16.81
CA PHE A 10 27.83 -23.46 17.27
C PHE A 10 27.60 -23.35 18.79
N LEU A 11 28.67 -23.47 19.60
CA LEU A 11 28.58 -23.31 21.06
C LEU A 11 28.36 -21.84 21.50
N ALA A 12 28.82 -20.87 20.72
CA ALA A 12 28.56 -19.44 20.99
C ALA A 12 27.13 -19.01 20.60
N GLY A 13 26.50 -19.67 19.61
CA GLY A 13 25.12 -19.39 19.21
C GLY A 13 24.06 -19.91 20.18
N LEU A 14 24.34 -21.00 20.90
CA LEU A 14 23.40 -21.59 21.85
C LEU A 14 23.37 -20.87 23.22
N ALA A 15 24.35 -20.01 23.51
CA ALA A 15 24.42 -19.25 24.76
C ALA A 15 23.60 -17.94 24.75
N LEU A 16 23.13 -17.47 23.58
CA LEU A 16 22.30 -16.26 23.49
C LEU A 16 20.79 -16.50 23.72
N LEU A 17 20.36 -17.76 23.90
CA LEU A 17 18.95 -18.14 24.07
C LEU A 17 18.49 -18.25 25.55
N VAL A 18 19.35 -17.93 26.52
CA VAL A 18 19.05 -18.11 27.97
C VAL A 18 18.95 -16.78 28.74
N ALA A 19 18.86 -15.63 28.05
CA ALA A 19 18.72 -14.31 28.68
C ALA A 19 17.29 -13.73 28.66
N ALA A 20 16.27 -14.50 28.27
CA ALA A 20 14.92 -13.99 28.00
C ALA A 20 13.87 -14.24 29.11
N CYS A 21 14.27 -14.45 30.38
CA CYS A 21 13.32 -14.55 31.48
C CYS A 21 13.85 -13.84 32.74
N SER A 22 13.57 -12.55 32.89
CA SER A 22 13.53 -11.86 34.19
C SER A 22 12.65 -10.61 34.09
N ASP A 23 11.51 -10.67 34.77
CA ASP A 23 10.72 -9.63 35.43
C ASP A 23 10.60 -8.20 34.86
N THR A 24 9.37 -7.76 34.57
CA THR A 24 8.59 -6.82 35.41
C THR A 24 7.38 -6.29 34.63
N PRO A 25 6.14 -6.29 35.17
CA PRO A 25 5.02 -5.58 34.56
C PRO A 25 5.21 -4.07 34.76
N ALA A 26 5.37 -3.34 33.67
CA ALA A 26 5.29 -1.88 33.68
C ALA A 26 3.82 -1.47 33.84
N GLU A 27 3.59 -0.69 34.88
CA GLU A 27 2.35 -0.05 35.27
C GLU A 27 1.85 0.87 34.14
N GLU A 28 0.82 0.45 33.40
CA GLU A 28 0.11 1.32 32.47
C GLU A 28 -0.65 2.38 33.27
N THR A 29 -0.08 3.58 33.29
CA THR A 29 -0.76 4.76 33.81
C THR A 29 -1.92 5.08 32.86
N THR A 30 -3.11 4.67 33.26
CA THR A 30 -4.38 5.04 32.64
C THR A 30 -4.56 6.55 32.78
N THR A 31 -4.23 7.31 31.73
CA THR A 31 -4.65 8.70 31.62
C THR A 31 -5.96 8.72 30.84
N THR A 32 -7.05 8.71 31.59
CA THR A 32 -8.38 9.10 31.12
C THR A 32 -8.29 10.55 30.64
N SER A 33 -8.40 10.76 29.33
CA SER A 33 -8.73 12.06 28.75
C SER A 33 -10.09 11.97 28.10
N THR A 34 -11.11 12.33 28.88
CA THR A 34 -12.45 12.65 28.41
C THR A 34 -12.39 14.02 27.73
N GLU A 35 -12.65 14.07 26.42
CA GLU A 35 -13.12 15.28 25.76
C GLU A 35 -14.31 14.93 24.83
N ALA A 36 -15.23 15.87 24.77
CA ALA A 36 -16.64 15.76 24.38
C ALA A 36 -16.85 15.65 22.85
N PRO A 37 -18.09 15.38 22.38
CA PRO A 37 -18.36 14.91 21.03
C PRO A 37 -18.30 16.05 20.01
N GLY A 38 -17.42 15.91 19.01
CA GLY A 38 -17.39 16.74 17.82
C GLY A 38 -18.27 16.15 16.73
N THR A 39 -19.43 16.79 16.53
CA THR A 39 -20.30 16.83 15.35
C THR A 39 -19.95 15.91 14.18
N GLU A 40 -20.74 14.85 14.01
CA GLU A 40 -20.85 14.10 12.77
C GLU A 40 -21.39 15.01 11.66
N THR A 41 -20.53 15.44 10.75
CA THR A 41 -20.96 15.81 9.40
C THR A 41 -21.18 14.51 8.65
N THR A 42 -22.44 14.10 8.53
CA THR A 42 -22.88 13.03 7.64
C THR A 42 -22.52 13.44 6.21
N ALA A 43 -21.38 12.97 5.71
CA ALA A 43 -21.12 12.91 4.29
C ALA A 43 -22.13 11.92 3.70
N THR A 44 -23.05 12.41 2.89
CA THR A 44 -23.91 11.56 2.07
C THR A 44 -23.02 10.82 1.08
N THR A 45 -22.63 9.59 1.43
CA THR A 45 -22.20 8.59 0.46
C THR A 45 -23.43 8.24 -0.37
N GLU A 46 -23.53 8.82 -1.56
CA GLU A 46 -24.46 8.36 -2.58
C GLU A 46 -24.12 6.88 -2.86
N ALA A 47 -25.09 5.99 -2.62
CA ALA A 47 -24.92 4.57 -2.88
C ALA A 47 -24.65 4.37 -4.38
N PRO A 48 -23.70 3.48 -4.75
CA PRO A 48 -23.49 3.16 -6.16
C PRO A 48 -24.81 2.70 -6.78
N ASP A 49 -25.16 3.32 -7.91
CA ASP A 49 -26.32 3.00 -8.72
C ASP A 49 -26.32 1.50 -9.06
N PRO A 50 -27.36 0.71 -8.71
CA PRO A 50 -27.40 -0.74 -8.94
C PRO A 50 -27.49 -1.15 -10.43
N GLY A 51 -27.18 -0.25 -11.37
CA GLY A 51 -27.41 -0.41 -12.80
C GLY A 51 -26.17 -0.40 -13.71
N THR A 52 -24.98 -0.08 -13.21
CA THR A 52 -23.77 -0.12 -14.07
C THR A 52 -23.28 -1.56 -14.20
N SER A 53 -23.49 -2.17 -15.37
CA SER A 53 -22.79 -3.39 -15.71
C SER A 53 -21.29 -3.11 -15.74
N PHE A 54 -20.51 -3.90 -15.01
CA PHE A 54 -19.05 -3.84 -15.03
C PHE A 54 -18.51 -3.97 -16.47
N GLU A 55 -17.83 -2.93 -16.93
CA GLU A 55 -17.07 -2.96 -18.18
C GLU A 55 -15.59 -3.14 -17.84
N GLY A 56 -15.12 -4.38 -17.94
CA GLY A 56 -13.74 -4.73 -17.59
C GLY A 56 -12.70 -4.12 -18.52
N ALA A 57 -11.45 -4.06 -18.05
CA ALA A 57 -10.31 -3.54 -18.80
C ALA A 57 -9.12 -4.50 -18.70
N VAL A 58 -8.36 -4.59 -19.79
CA VAL A 58 -7.07 -5.30 -19.84
C VAL A 58 -6.01 -4.32 -20.31
N LEU A 59 -4.97 -4.15 -19.51
CA LEU A 59 -3.79 -3.35 -19.84
C LEU A 59 -2.60 -4.27 -20.05
N ASP A 60 -2.04 -4.25 -21.25
CA ASP A 60 -0.86 -5.02 -21.64
C ASP A 60 0.37 -4.10 -21.70
N ALA A 61 1.47 -4.52 -21.06
CA ALA A 61 2.72 -3.76 -21.02
C ALA A 61 3.54 -3.82 -22.33
N GLY A 62 3.08 -4.57 -23.33
CA GLY A 62 3.80 -4.86 -24.57
C GLY A 62 4.82 -5.99 -24.43
N GLY A 63 4.64 -6.87 -23.44
CA GLY A 63 5.58 -7.94 -23.08
C GLY A 63 6.59 -7.55 -21.98
N CYS A 64 7.64 -8.35 -21.82
CA CYS A 64 8.54 -8.28 -20.65
C CYS A 64 9.91 -7.64 -20.92
N ASP A 65 10.12 -7.07 -22.11
CA ASP A 65 11.42 -6.55 -22.55
C ASP A 65 11.59 -5.03 -22.30
N TYR A 66 10.53 -4.33 -21.88
CA TYR A 66 10.55 -2.87 -21.64
C TYR A 66 11.27 -2.45 -20.34
N GLY A 67 11.77 -3.41 -19.56
CA GLY A 67 12.51 -3.18 -18.33
C GLY A 67 11.67 -3.12 -17.06
N GLY A 68 10.33 -3.16 -17.16
CA GLY A 68 9.45 -3.32 -16.00
C GLY A 68 9.22 -4.78 -15.61
N LYS A 69 8.38 -4.97 -14.58
CA LYS A 69 8.06 -6.30 -14.02
C LYS A 69 6.62 -6.75 -14.29
N LEU A 70 5.76 -5.85 -14.79
CA LEU A 70 4.35 -6.13 -15.07
C LEU A 70 4.22 -6.65 -16.50
N ASN A 71 3.35 -7.63 -16.71
CA ASN A 71 3.00 -8.13 -18.03
C ASN A 71 1.60 -7.64 -18.41
N THR A 72 0.61 -7.98 -17.58
CA THR A 72 -0.80 -7.65 -17.82
C THR A 72 -1.49 -7.28 -16.52
N LEU A 73 -2.41 -6.33 -16.59
CA LEU A 73 -3.38 -6.03 -15.53
C LEU A 73 -4.79 -6.23 -16.09
N THR A 74 -5.62 -6.98 -15.38
CA THR A 74 -6.99 -7.27 -15.79
C THR A 74 -7.95 -6.92 -14.65
N ALA A 75 -8.94 -6.08 -14.94
CA ALA A 75 -10.09 -5.92 -14.04
C ALA A 75 -11.07 -7.06 -14.33
N LEU A 76 -11.23 -7.98 -13.37
CA LEU A 76 -12.09 -9.16 -13.50
C LEU A 76 -13.55 -8.84 -13.15
N ASP A 77 -13.74 -7.94 -12.19
CA ASP A 77 -15.03 -7.37 -11.75
C ASP A 77 -14.79 -6.01 -11.06
N GLU A 78 -15.85 -5.38 -10.54
CA GLU A 78 -15.80 -4.04 -9.92
C GLU A 78 -14.81 -3.92 -8.75
N ASN A 79 -14.44 -5.03 -8.10
CA ASN A 79 -13.57 -5.01 -6.92
C ASN A 79 -12.39 -5.98 -7.02
N THR A 80 -12.17 -6.58 -8.18
CA THR A 80 -11.14 -7.60 -8.38
C THR A 80 -10.23 -7.22 -9.54
N VAL A 81 -8.94 -7.09 -9.25
CA VAL A 81 -7.88 -6.87 -10.24
C VAL A 81 -6.87 -8.02 -10.18
N GLU A 82 -6.56 -8.59 -11.33
CA GLU A 82 -5.48 -9.57 -11.50
C GLU A 82 -4.23 -8.88 -12.05
N PHE A 83 -3.08 -9.17 -11.43
CA PHE A 83 -1.77 -8.72 -11.88
C PHE A 83 -0.96 -9.93 -12.34
N VAL A 84 -0.54 -9.92 -13.61
CA VAL A 84 0.40 -10.91 -14.15
C VAL A 84 1.77 -10.28 -14.20
N LEU A 85 2.73 -10.86 -13.48
CA LEU A 85 4.12 -10.41 -13.47
C LEU A 85 4.95 -11.19 -14.49
N CYS A 86 5.98 -10.53 -15.03
CA CYS A 86 6.94 -11.15 -15.93
C CYS A 86 7.79 -12.23 -15.27
N LYS A 87 8.07 -12.08 -13.97
CA LYS A 87 8.86 -12.99 -13.14
C LYS A 87 8.34 -12.94 -11.70
N PRO A 88 8.59 -13.97 -10.87
CA PRO A 88 8.22 -13.94 -9.46
C PRO A 88 8.85 -12.75 -8.73
N ASP A 89 8.04 -12.00 -7.99
CA ASP A 89 8.49 -10.86 -7.20
C ASP A 89 7.89 -10.90 -5.78
N PRO A 90 8.68 -11.31 -4.76
CA PRO A 90 8.20 -11.38 -3.38
C PRO A 90 7.96 -10.01 -2.74
N ALA A 91 8.49 -8.93 -3.32
CA ALA A 91 8.31 -7.57 -2.81
C ALA A 91 7.10 -6.85 -3.43
N PHE A 92 6.42 -7.45 -4.42
CA PHE A 92 5.37 -6.81 -5.22
C PHE A 92 4.33 -6.05 -4.38
N LEU A 93 3.82 -6.66 -3.31
CA LEU A 93 2.81 -6.01 -2.45
C LEU A 93 3.33 -4.74 -1.78
N ALA A 94 4.59 -4.71 -1.37
CA ALA A 94 5.20 -3.52 -0.80
C ALA A 94 5.48 -2.45 -1.88
N GLU A 95 5.82 -2.88 -3.10
CA GLU A 95 6.04 -1.99 -4.23
C GLU A 95 4.74 -1.27 -4.65
N ILE A 96 3.63 -1.99 -4.82
CA ILE A 96 2.33 -1.39 -5.22
C ILE A 96 1.67 -0.57 -4.11
N ALA A 97 2.01 -0.82 -2.85
CA ALA A 97 1.53 -0.02 -1.72
C ALA A 97 2.26 1.33 -1.59
N PHE A 98 3.28 1.59 -2.41
CA PHE A 98 4.04 2.83 -2.32
C PHE A 98 3.20 4.04 -2.78
N GLY A 99 3.29 5.15 -2.05
CA GLY A 99 2.38 6.29 -2.21
C GLY A 99 2.38 6.96 -3.59
N VAL A 100 3.40 6.73 -4.41
CA VAL A 100 3.43 7.20 -5.81
C VAL A 100 2.43 6.47 -6.72
N PHE A 101 1.90 5.33 -6.28
CA PHE A 101 0.89 4.54 -6.98
C PHE A 101 -0.53 4.76 -6.43
N GLY A 102 -0.80 5.95 -5.87
CA GLY A 102 -2.15 6.33 -5.44
C GLY A 102 -3.18 6.18 -6.56
N ILE A 103 -4.31 5.55 -6.26
CA ILE A 103 -5.37 5.27 -7.24
C ILE A 103 -6.15 6.56 -7.55
N GLN A 104 -6.30 6.86 -8.83
CA GLN A 104 -7.08 7.99 -9.35
C GLN A 104 -8.19 7.49 -10.28
N PRO A 105 -9.28 8.27 -10.47
CA PRO A 105 -10.32 7.94 -11.44
C PRO A 105 -9.78 7.88 -12.88
N ALA A 106 -10.22 6.89 -13.64
CA ALA A 106 -9.73 6.64 -15.00
C ALA A 106 -10.03 7.83 -15.92
N GLU A 107 -11.25 8.37 -15.86
CA GLU A 107 -11.71 9.52 -16.64
C GLU A 107 -10.86 10.78 -16.38
N HIS A 108 -10.36 10.93 -15.14
CA HIS A 108 -9.51 12.05 -14.78
C HIS A 108 -8.09 11.89 -15.35
N LEU A 109 -7.55 10.67 -15.32
CA LEU A 109 -6.27 10.36 -15.95
C LEU A 109 -6.33 10.54 -17.47
N GLU A 110 -7.42 10.11 -18.12
CA GLU A 110 -7.64 10.32 -19.55
C GLU A 110 -7.74 11.81 -19.91
N ALA A 111 -8.52 12.58 -19.15
CA ALA A 111 -8.69 14.02 -19.37
C ALA A 111 -7.40 14.82 -19.19
N THR A 112 -6.48 14.36 -18.33
CA THR A 112 -5.20 15.02 -18.03
C THR A 112 -4.01 14.44 -18.79
N GLY A 113 -4.22 13.42 -19.63
CA GLY A 113 -3.14 12.72 -20.32
C GLY A 113 -2.16 12.02 -19.36
N GLY A 114 -2.62 11.60 -18.19
CA GLY A 114 -1.82 10.94 -17.17
C GLY A 114 -0.94 11.88 -16.32
N ALA A 115 -1.19 13.19 -16.35
CA ALA A 115 -0.41 14.17 -15.60
C ALA A 115 -1.29 15.10 -14.71
N PRO A 116 -2.06 14.55 -13.75
CA PRO A 116 -3.01 15.32 -12.92
C PRO A 116 -2.32 16.10 -11.77
N LEU A 117 -1.18 16.76 -12.03
CA LEU A 117 -0.38 17.39 -10.97
C LEU A 117 -1.02 18.64 -10.38
N ASP A 118 -1.70 19.43 -11.20
CA ASP A 118 -2.34 20.69 -10.76
C ASP A 118 -3.74 20.49 -10.16
N ASN A 119 -4.35 19.33 -10.38
CA ASN A 119 -5.69 19.01 -9.89
C ASN A 119 -5.83 17.50 -9.60
N PRO A 120 -5.06 16.95 -8.65
CA PRO A 120 -5.09 15.52 -8.37
C PRO A 120 -6.41 15.10 -7.73
N ILE A 121 -6.99 13.99 -8.19
CA ILE A 121 -8.19 13.38 -7.60
C ILE A 121 -7.83 12.02 -7.04
N GLY A 122 -7.85 11.88 -5.72
CA GLY A 122 -7.52 10.62 -5.04
C GLY A 122 -8.56 10.21 -4.00
N THR A 123 -8.30 9.09 -3.33
CA THR A 123 -9.17 8.50 -2.29
C THR A 123 -8.71 8.78 -0.86
N GLY A 124 -7.76 9.71 -0.68
CA GLY A 124 -7.23 10.10 0.61
C GLY A 124 -8.19 10.98 1.43
N PRO A 125 -7.87 11.24 2.71
CA PRO A 125 -8.74 12.02 3.61
C PRO A 125 -8.76 13.54 3.33
N TYR A 126 -7.93 14.02 2.40
CA TYR A 126 -7.82 15.44 2.05
C TYR A 126 -7.81 15.62 0.53
N SER A 127 -8.28 16.77 0.07
CA SER A 127 -8.27 17.19 -1.33
C SER A 127 -7.39 18.42 -1.52
N LEU A 128 -6.78 18.57 -2.71
CA LEU A 128 -6.03 19.78 -3.04
C LEU A 128 -7.01 20.94 -3.28
N ASP A 129 -6.85 22.03 -2.53
CA ASP A 129 -7.62 23.27 -2.72
C ASP A 129 -6.89 24.24 -3.67
N SER A 130 -5.64 24.59 -3.33
CA SER A 130 -4.82 25.48 -4.15
C SER A 130 -3.33 25.14 -4.04
N TRP A 131 -2.58 25.43 -5.11
CA TRP A 131 -1.12 25.27 -5.14
C TRP A 131 -0.43 26.53 -5.70
N ASN A 132 0.27 27.25 -4.81
CA ASN A 132 1.18 28.33 -5.21
C ASN A 132 2.55 27.74 -5.56
N ARG A 133 2.85 27.63 -6.86
CA ARG A 133 4.09 26.98 -7.32
C ARG A 133 5.31 27.86 -7.06
N GLY A 134 6.17 27.41 -6.15
CA GLY A 134 7.47 28.02 -5.88
C GLY A 134 7.46 29.18 -4.87
N ASP A 135 6.31 29.47 -4.26
CA ASP A 135 6.20 30.33 -3.08
C ASP A 135 6.69 29.63 -1.80
#